data_AF-A0A270PIQ5-F1
#
_entry.id   AF-A0A270PIQ5-F1
#
_cell.length_a   1.000
_cell.length_b   1.000
_cell.length_c   1.000
_cell.angle_alpha   90.00
_cell.angle_beta   90.00
_cell.angle_gamma   90.00
#
_symmetry.space_group_name_H-M   'P 1'
#
loop_
_entity.id
_entity.type
_entity.pdbx_description
1 polymer ?
#
loop_
_entity_poly.entity_id
_entity_poly.type
_entity_poly.pdbx_seq_one_letter_code
_entity_poly.pdbx_strand_id
1 'polypeptide(L)'
;MQLTTIDRENLSPELQERLACFEADRDAYIALQNQYTEVVQEDKRLMQKASELEGQAGRTDSSWNAKGSSGAIDQSKINEEIERSSQLRKDAQKLRLTAETRAGIQNNLIIKVAEARLKLVGVPTSINKELQQALLAKALKQEGTLDILLELFALSRAVLLKSLSEHEVMLSRCNSPYERQAKIHELTWITLGQKLEKLFDGAEKDTLAPTLATMPPAVQKEAVVDNFAALQKLKRTTAAS
;
A
#
# COMPACT_ATOMS: atom_id res chain seq x y z
N MET A 1 25.11 0.49 9.27
CA MET A 1 25.56 0.61 7.87
C MET A 1 24.84 1.79 7.25
N GLN A 2 25.55 2.73 6.62
CA GLN A 2 24.92 3.82 5.89
C GLN A 2 24.17 3.24 4.68
N LEU A 3 22.87 3.50 4.60
CA LEU A 3 22.11 3.36 3.36
C LEU A 3 22.89 4.11 2.28
N THR A 4 23.38 3.40 1.26
CA THR A 4 23.91 4.01 0.05
C THR A 4 22.84 4.98 -0.43
N THR A 5 23.10 6.27 -0.30
CA THR A 5 22.24 7.32 -0.83
C THR A 5 22.12 7.02 -2.32
N ILE A 6 20.92 6.65 -2.78
CA ILE A 6 20.70 6.30 -4.18
C ILE A 6 20.95 7.59 -4.97
N ASP A 7 22.05 7.60 -5.71
CA ASP A 7 22.36 8.70 -6.61
C ASP A 7 21.45 8.60 -7.83
N ARG A 8 20.38 9.41 -7.82
CA ARG A 8 19.36 9.43 -8.86
C ARG A 8 19.92 9.87 -10.22
N GLU A 9 21.01 10.63 -10.23
CA GLU A 9 21.66 11.12 -11.45
C GLU A 9 22.44 10.02 -12.18
N ASN A 10 22.83 8.97 -11.46
CA ASN A 10 23.58 7.82 -11.97
C ASN A 10 22.69 6.61 -12.35
N LEU A 11 21.37 6.80 -12.42
CA LEU A 11 20.44 5.79 -12.92
C LEU A 11 20.49 5.71 -14.45
N SER A 12 20.09 4.58 -15.03
CA SER A 12 19.91 4.50 -16.49
C SER A 12 18.83 5.49 -16.95
N PRO A 13 18.95 6.08 -18.15
CA PRO A 13 17.94 6.99 -18.69
C PRO A 13 16.54 6.38 -18.70
N GLU A 14 16.43 5.10 -19.02
CA GLU A 14 15.15 4.37 -19.03
C GLU A 14 14.55 4.26 -17.62
N LEU A 15 15.37 4.04 -16.60
CA LEU A 15 14.92 3.96 -15.21
C LEU A 15 14.53 5.33 -14.67
N GLN A 16 15.23 6.40 -15.07
CA GLN A 16 14.89 7.79 -14.73
C GLN A 16 13.53 8.18 -15.33
N GLU A 17 13.29 7.88 -16.61
CA GLU A 17 12.02 8.17 -17.27
C GLU A 17 10.86 7.42 -16.61
N ARG A 18 11.04 6.11 -16.35
CA ARG A 18 10.02 5.30 -15.66
C ARG A 18 9.74 5.80 -14.25
N LEU A 19 10.77 6.24 -13.52
CA LEU A 19 10.61 6.84 -12.21
C LEU A 19 9.82 8.14 -12.29
N ALA A 20 10.14 9.03 -13.24
CA ALA A 20 9.44 10.29 -13.42
C ALA A 20 7.95 10.08 -13.76
N CYS A 21 7.65 9.14 -14.66
CA CYS A 21 6.27 8.74 -14.96
C CYS A 21 5.55 8.20 -13.72
N PHE A 22 6.21 7.33 -12.95
CA PHE A 22 5.66 6.81 -11.69
C PHE A 22 5.41 7.93 -10.67
N GLU A 23 6.32 8.87 -10.50
CA GLU A 23 6.18 9.99 -9.56
C GLU A 23 5.01 10.90 -9.98
N ALA A 24 4.83 11.17 -11.28
CA ALA A 24 3.69 11.92 -11.78
C ALA A 24 2.34 11.21 -11.52
N ASP A 25 2.26 9.92 -11.83
CA ASP A 25 1.05 9.12 -11.59
C ASP A 25 0.76 8.97 -10.08
N ARG A 26 1.81 8.87 -9.26
CA ARG A 26 1.73 8.83 -7.80
C ARG A 26 1.14 10.12 -7.26
N ASP A 27 1.62 11.26 -7.71
CA ASP A 27 1.16 12.57 -7.23
C ASP A 27 -0.29 12.81 -7.66
N ALA A 28 -0.68 12.38 -8.87
CA ALA A 28 -2.07 12.39 -9.32
C ALA A 28 -2.98 11.49 -8.45
N TYR A 29 -2.50 10.29 -8.10
CA TYR A 29 -3.22 9.39 -7.19
C TYR A 29 -3.40 9.99 -5.79
N ILE A 30 -2.34 10.57 -5.22
CA ILE A 30 -2.41 11.24 -3.90
C ILE A 30 -3.39 12.43 -3.94
N ALA A 31 -3.39 13.22 -5.02
CA ALA A 31 -4.36 14.30 -5.18
C ALA A 31 -5.80 13.79 -5.18
N LEU A 32 -6.07 12.65 -5.84
CA LEU A 32 -7.39 12.00 -5.81
C LEU A 32 -7.74 11.47 -4.40
N GLN A 33 -6.77 10.90 -3.68
CA GLN A 33 -6.97 10.45 -2.29
C GLN A 33 -7.35 11.61 -1.37
N ASN A 34 -6.70 12.76 -1.53
CA ASN A 34 -7.00 13.97 -0.76
C ASN A 34 -8.42 14.46 -1.05
N GLN A 35 -8.80 14.57 -2.32
CA GLN A 35 -10.16 14.95 -2.71
C GLN A 35 -11.22 13.98 -2.17
N TYR A 36 -10.95 12.66 -2.26
CA TYR A 36 -11.84 11.65 -1.70
C TYR A 36 -12.00 11.81 -0.19
N THR A 37 -10.88 12.01 0.52
CA THR A 37 -10.88 12.19 1.98
C THR A 37 -11.67 13.43 2.39
N GLU A 38 -11.49 14.55 1.69
CA GLU A 38 -12.23 15.79 1.92
C GLU A 38 -13.74 15.60 1.76
N VAL A 39 -14.17 14.95 0.67
CA VAL A 39 -15.59 14.67 0.43
C VAL A 39 -16.17 13.77 1.53
N VAL A 40 -15.48 12.69 1.88
CA VAL A 40 -15.93 11.77 2.95
C VAL A 40 -16.04 12.47 4.30
N GLN A 41 -15.09 13.35 4.63
CA GLN A 41 -15.11 14.12 5.87
C GLN A 41 -16.25 15.12 5.90
N GLU A 42 -16.48 15.83 4.79
CA GLU A 42 -17.57 16.80 4.68
C GLU A 42 -18.93 16.12 4.77
N ASP A 43 -19.14 15.00 4.10
CA ASP A 43 -20.41 14.27 4.14
C ASP A 43 -20.68 13.74 5.57
N LYS A 44 -19.64 13.26 6.26
CA LYS A 44 -19.74 12.90 7.69
C LYS A 44 -20.11 14.11 8.55
N ARG A 45 -19.53 15.28 8.30
CA ARG A 45 -19.81 16.53 9.04
C ARG A 45 -21.25 16.98 8.84
N LEU A 46 -21.75 16.93 7.60
CA LEU A 46 -23.15 17.26 7.28
C LEU A 46 -24.13 16.33 8.00
N MET A 47 -23.87 15.02 7.96
CA MET A 47 -24.71 14.03 8.64
C MET A 47 -24.68 14.16 10.17
N GLN A 48 -23.51 14.47 10.74
CA GLN A 48 -23.40 14.74 12.16
C GLN A 48 -24.20 15.99 12.56
N LYS A 49 -24.04 17.09 11.81
CA LYS A 49 -24.78 18.34 12.07
C LYS A 49 -26.28 18.15 11.92
N ALA A 50 -26.74 17.35 10.95
CA ALA A 50 -28.15 16.99 10.82
C ALA A 50 -28.66 16.25 12.07
N SER A 51 -27.91 15.26 12.56
CA SER A 51 -28.25 14.52 13.79
C SER A 51 -28.30 15.43 15.03
N GLU A 52 -27.36 16.38 15.14
CA GLU A 52 -27.34 17.36 16.22
C GLU A 52 -28.58 18.26 16.22
N LEU A 53 -29.01 18.75 15.04
CA LEU A 53 -30.22 19.56 14.89
C LEU A 53 -31.48 18.78 15.25
N GLU A 54 -31.58 17.50 14.86
CA GLU A 54 -32.71 16.64 15.26
C GLU A 54 -32.71 16.35 16.76
N GLY A 55 -31.55 16.11 17.36
CA GLY A 55 -31.43 15.97 18.80
C GLY A 55 -31.84 17.24 19.54
N GLN A 56 -31.52 18.42 18.99
CA GLN A 56 -32.01 19.70 19.52
C GLN A 56 -33.53 19.83 19.38
N ALA A 57 -34.09 19.52 18.20
CA ALA A 57 -35.54 19.54 17.98
C ALA A 57 -36.28 18.60 18.94
N GLY A 58 -35.77 17.38 19.16
CA GLY A 58 -36.35 16.42 20.10
C GLY A 58 -36.33 16.89 21.56
N ARG A 59 -35.26 17.58 21.97
CA ARG A 59 -35.20 18.23 23.30
C ARG A 59 -36.17 19.40 23.42
N THR A 60 -36.28 20.24 22.39
CA THR A 60 -37.26 21.32 22.33
C THR A 60 -38.68 20.77 22.43
N ASP A 61 -38.97 19.69 21.70
CA ASP A 61 -40.26 19.00 21.74
C ASP A 61 -40.63 18.47 23.12
N SER A 62 -39.67 17.81 23.78
CA SER A 62 -39.88 17.32 25.12
C SER A 62 -40.11 18.47 26.11
N SER A 63 -39.39 19.58 25.93
CA SER A 63 -39.49 20.76 26.79
C SER A 63 -40.84 21.46 26.67
N TRP A 64 -41.33 21.75 25.46
CA TRP A 64 -42.60 22.43 25.31
C TRP A 64 -43.79 21.52 25.63
N ASN A 65 -43.71 20.21 25.36
CA ASN A 65 -44.76 19.26 25.77
C ASN A 65 -44.91 19.23 27.31
N ALA A 66 -43.80 19.12 28.05
CA ALA A 66 -43.83 19.15 29.51
C ALA A 66 -44.41 20.47 30.06
N LYS A 67 -44.07 21.60 29.41
CA LYS A 67 -44.59 22.93 29.74
C LYS A 67 -46.09 23.07 29.45
N GLY A 68 -46.56 22.57 28.31
CA GLY A 68 -47.98 22.57 27.94
C GLY A 68 -48.83 21.73 28.87
N SER A 69 -48.32 20.57 29.31
CA SER A 69 -49.02 19.71 30.29
C SER A 69 -49.12 20.32 31.69
N SER A 70 -48.24 21.27 32.04
CA SER A 70 -48.22 21.92 33.36
C SER A 70 -49.24 23.07 33.52
N GLY A 71 -49.92 23.48 32.44
CA GLY A 71 -51.00 24.48 32.46
C GLY A 71 -50.59 25.92 32.80
N ALA A 72 -49.30 26.20 32.99
CA ALA A 72 -48.80 27.47 33.54
C ALA A 72 -48.20 28.45 32.51
N ILE A 73 -48.28 28.16 31.20
CA ILE A 73 -47.53 28.90 30.16
C ILE A 73 -48.46 29.34 29.02
N ASP A 74 -48.20 30.55 28.52
CA ASP A 74 -48.85 31.18 27.37
C ASP A 74 -48.72 30.32 26.09
N GLN A 75 -49.86 30.07 25.43
CA GLN A 75 -49.97 29.32 24.19
C GLN A 75 -49.12 29.91 23.06
N SER A 76 -48.91 31.24 23.04
CA SER A 76 -48.05 31.90 22.04
C SER A 76 -46.61 31.39 22.12
N LYS A 77 -46.09 31.22 23.34
CA LYS A 77 -44.72 30.72 23.57
C LYS A 77 -44.57 29.24 23.24
N ILE A 78 -45.64 28.45 23.43
CA ILE A 78 -45.67 27.04 23.01
C ILE A 78 -45.62 26.96 21.48
N ASN A 79 -46.39 27.79 20.78
CA ASN A 79 -46.39 27.83 19.32
C ASN A 79 -45.04 28.25 18.74
N GLU A 80 -44.35 29.21 19.38
CA GLU A 80 -42.99 29.62 18.99
C GLU A 80 -41.97 28.46 19.12
N GLU A 81 -42.02 27.69 20.21
CA GLU A 81 -41.12 26.54 20.40
C GLU A 81 -41.45 25.38 19.44
N ILE A 82 -42.73 25.19 19.09
CA ILE A 82 -43.16 24.24 18.05
C ILE A 82 -42.59 24.66 16.69
N GLU A 83 -42.70 25.93 16.31
CA GLU A 83 -42.17 26.41 15.03
C GLU A 83 -40.64 26.31 15.01
N ARG A 84 -39.97 26.62 16.13
CA ARG A 84 -38.52 26.44 16.28
C ARG A 84 -38.09 24.99 16.08
N SER A 85 -38.79 24.04 16.69
CA SER A 85 -38.52 22.60 16.53
C SER A 85 -38.76 22.13 15.09
N SER A 86 -39.85 22.58 14.46
CA SER A 86 -40.17 22.33 13.06
C SER A 86 -39.07 22.85 12.12
N GLN A 87 -38.57 24.06 12.37
CA GLN A 87 -37.49 24.66 11.58
C GLN A 87 -36.17 23.90 11.74
N LEU A 88 -35.81 23.48 12.96
CA LEU A 88 -34.63 22.65 13.21
C LEU A 88 -34.68 21.32 12.45
N ARG A 89 -35.85 20.66 12.39
CA ARG A 89 -36.05 19.44 11.60
C ARG A 89 -35.93 19.68 10.09
N LYS A 90 -36.53 20.77 9.59
CA LYS A 90 -36.40 21.15 8.17
C LYS A 90 -34.94 21.38 7.78
N ASP A 91 -34.18 22.05 8.64
CA ASP A 91 -32.76 22.32 8.38
C ASP A 91 -31.90 21.06 8.50
N ALA A 92 -32.21 20.14 9.43
CA ALA A 92 -31.59 18.82 9.46
C ALA A 92 -31.85 18.00 8.19
N GLN A 93 -33.09 18.00 7.69
CA GLN A 93 -33.45 17.31 6.45
C GLN A 93 -32.73 17.89 5.23
N LYS A 94 -32.59 19.22 5.14
CA LYS A 94 -31.79 19.86 4.08
C LYS A 94 -30.33 19.40 4.10
N LEU A 95 -29.73 19.30 5.29
CA LEU A 95 -28.35 18.82 5.42
C LEU A 95 -28.20 17.36 4.99
N ARG A 96 -29.16 16.49 5.32
CA ARG A 96 -29.17 15.09 4.83
C ARG A 96 -29.30 15.02 3.33
N LEU A 97 -30.25 15.75 2.74
CA LEU A 97 -30.43 15.79 1.29
C LEU A 97 -29.17 16.32 0.58
N THR A 98 -28.49 17.28 1.19
CA THR A 98 -27.20 17.77 0.70
C THR A 98 -26.13 16.67 0.74
N ALA A 99 -26.03 15.89 1.82
CA ALA A 99 -25.11 14.76 1.89
C ALA A 99 -25.47 13.64 0.88
N GLU A 100 -26.76 13.32 0.73
CA GLU A 100 -27.24 12.31 -0.23
C GLU A 100 -26.95 12.69 -1.68
N THR A 101 -27.22 13.94 -2.07
CA THR A 101 -26.90 14.44 -3.42
C THR A 101 -25.40 14.45 -3.69
N ARG A 102 -24.57 14.61 -2.66
CA ARG A 102 -23.10 14.53 -2.74
C ARG A 102 -22.56 13.10 -2.78
N ALA A 103 -23.34 12.09 -2.37
CA ALA A 103 -22.92 10.69 -2.42
C ALA A 103 -22.51 10.24 -3.84
N GLY A 104 -23.15 10.80 -4.88
CA GLY A 104 -22.75 10.57 -6.28
C GLY A 104 -21.33 11.05 -6.61
N ILE A 105 -20.87 12.12 -5.97
CA ILE A 105 -19.50 12.64 -6.10
C ILE A 105 -18.52 11.68 -5.43
N GLN A 106 -18.84 11.21 -4.21
CA GLN A 106 -18.04 10.22 -3.50
C GLN A 106 -17.90 8.91 -4.31
N ASN A 107 -19.00 8.43 -4.88
CA ASN A 107 -19.06 7.23 -5.72
C ASN A 107 -18.22 7.36 -7.02
N ASN A 108 -18.20 8.54 -7.63
CA ASN A 108 -17.32 8.79 -8.78
C ASN A 108 -15.83 8.82 -8.37
N LEU A 109 -15.53 9.51 -7.25
CA LEU A 109 -14.17 9.64 -6.75
C LEU A 109 -13.56 8.30 -6.32
N ILE A 110 -14.30 7.43 -5.64
CA ILE A 110 -13.77 6.11 -5.23
C ILE A 110 -13.37 5.25 -6.44
N ILE A 111 -14.11 5.34 -7.55
CA ILE A 111 -13.75 4.66 -8.80
C ILE A 111 -12.47 5.25 -9.39
N LYS A 112 -12.36 6.58 -9.46
CA LYS A 112 -11.15 7.26 -9.98
C LYS A 112 -9.90 6.95 -9.15
N VAL A 113 -10.03 6.96 -7.82
CA VAL A 113 -8.95 6.58 -6.89
C VAL A 113 -8.52 5.14 -7.15
N ALA A 114 -9.47 4.20 -7.31
CA ALA A 114 -9.18 2.81 -7.60
C ALA A 114 -8.52 2.61 -8.98
N GLU A 115 -8.96 3.35 -10.00
CA GLU A 115 -8.33 3.31 -11.33
C GLU A 115 -6.88 3.83 -11.30
N ALA A 116 -6.65 4.95 -10.60
CA ALA A 116 -5.31 5.50 -10.42
C ALA A 116 -4.40 4.54 -9.63
N ARG A 117 -4.93 3.92 -8.56
CA ARG A 117 -4.20 2.90 -7.80
C ARG A 117 -3.80 1.72 -8.68
N LEU A 118 -4.73 1.21 -9.51
CA LEU A 118 -4.47 0.07 -10.38
C LEU A 118 -3.34 0.36 -11.39
N LYS A 119 -3.24 1.59 -11.89
CA LYS A 119 -2.13 1.99 -12.80
C LYS A 119 -0.76 1.94 -12.12
N LEU A 120 -0.72 2.22 -10.82
CA LEU A 120 0.51 2.22 -10.02
C LEU A 120 0.88 0.82 -9.52
N VAL A 121 -0.09 -0.08 -9.38
CA VAL A 121 0.14 -1.43 -8.85
C VAL A 121 1.18 -2.18 -9.69
N GLY A 122 2.20 -2.70 -9.02
CA GLY A 122 3.29 -3.45 -9.64
C GLY A 122 4.41 -2.61 -10.26
N VAL A 123 4.18 -1.31 -10.51
CA VAL A 123 5.21 -0.41 -11.06
C VAL A 123 6.40 -0.27 -10.10
N PRO A 124 6.23 -0.03 -8.78
CA PRO A 124 7.34 0.01 -7.83
C PRO A 124 8.19 -1.26 -7.81
N THR A 125 7.55 -2.44 -7.89
CA THR A 125 8.26 -3.72 -7.92
C THR A 125 9.19 -3.79 -9.13
N SER A 126 8.72 -3.36 -10.29
CA SER A 126 9.53 -3.39 -11.51
C SER A 126 10.68 -2.38 -11.47
N ILE A 127 10.43 -1.15 -11.01
CA ILE A 127 11.45 -0.10 -10.84
C ILE A 127 12.52 -0.55 -9.84
N ASN A 128 12.11 -1.04 -8.67
CA ASN A 128 13.04 -1.46 -7.62
C ASN A 128 13.84 -2.69 -8.02
N LYS A 129 13.24 -3.65 -8.74
CA LYS A 129 13.94 -4.81 -9.27
C LYS A 129 15.08 -4.39 -10.19
N GLU A 130 14.80 -3.49 -11.13
CA GLU A 130 15.79 -3.00 -12.09
C GLU A 130 16.95 -2.28 -11.37
N LEU A 131 16.63 -1.39 -10.42
CA LEU A 131 17.64 -0.75 -9.58
C LEU A 131 18.50 -1.77 -8.83
N GLN A 132 17.87 -2.73 -8.15
CA GLN A 132 18.58 -3.72 -7.33
C GLN A 132 19.46 -4.62 -8.19
N GLN A 133 19.03 -4.98 -9.40
CA GLN A 133 19.85 -5.71 -10.37
C GLN A 133 21.05 -4.87 -10.83
N ALA A 134 20.87 -3.58 -11.08
CA ALA A 134 21.96 -2.68 -11.44
C ALA A 134 22.97 -2.51 -10.29
N LEU A 135 22.49 -2.33 -9.06
CA LEU A 135 23.33 -2.24 -7.87
C LEU A 135 24.11 -3.53 -7.63
N LEU A 136 23.47 -4.70 -7.78
CA LEU A 136 24.13 -5.99 -7.69
C LEU A 136 25.21 -6.14 -8.76
N ALA A 137 24.90 -5.83 -10.02
CA ALA A 137 25.86 -5.89 -11.12
C ALA A 137 27.05 -4.94 -10.91
N LYS A 138 26.81 -3.75 -10.35
CA LYS A 138 27.86 -2.79 -9.99
C LYS A 138 28.74 -3.33 -8.86
N ALA A 139 28.14 -3.90 -7.82
CA ALA A 139 28.87 -4.50 -6.70
C ALA A 139 29.77 -5.65 -7.18
N LEU A 140 29.27 -6.52 -8.07
CA LEU A 140 30.05 -7.62 -8.65
C LEU A 140 31.20 -7.17 -9.55
N LYS A 141 31.15 -5.95 -10.10
CA LYS A 141 32.20 -5.35 -10.94
C LYS A 141 33.18 -4.49 -10.15
N GLN A 142 33.01 -4.36 -8.83
CA GLN A 142 33.99 -3.65 -8.01
C GLN A 142 35.35 -4.35 -8.06
N GLU A 143 36.41 -3.56 -8.10
CA GLU A 143 37.77 -4.05 -8.17
C GLU A 143 38.04 -5.04 -7.03
N GLY A 144 38.68 -6.17 -7.36
CA GLY A 144 38.97 -7.27 -6.41
C GLY A 144 37.78 -8.15 -6.03
N THR A 145 36.53 -7.79 -6.33
CA THR A 145 35.36 -8.62 -5.97
C THR A 145 35.35 -9.94 -6.71
N LEU A 146 35.64 -9.93 -8.01
CA LEU A 146 35.72 -11.16 -8.81
C LEU A 146 36.80 -12.11 -8.28
N ASP A 147 37.99 -11.57 -7.98
CA ASP A 147 39.12 -12.37 -7.49
C ASP A 147 38.80 -13.03 -6.14
N ILE A 148 38.21 -12.28 -5.21
CA ILE A 148 37.76 -12.80 -3.91
C ILE A 148 36.70 -13.88 -4.10
N LEU A 149 35.69 -13.66 -4.95
CA LEU A 149 34.64 -14.66 -5.22
C LEU A 149 35.21 -15.93 -5.85
N LEU A 150 36.17 -15.80 -6.77
CA LEU A 150 36.87 -16.94 -7.38
C LEU A 150 37.72 -17.69 -6.35
N GLU A 151 38.43 -16.99 -5.46
CA GLU A 151 39.21 -17.61 -4.39
C GLU A 151 38.30 -18.39 -3.43
N LEU A 152 37.19 -17.79 -2.99
CA LEU A 152 36.20 -18.45 -2.14
C LEU A 152 35.62 -19.70 -2.80
N PHE A 153 35.29 -19.61 -4.10
CA PHE A 153 34.80 -20.76 -4.85
C PHE A 153 35.86 -21.86 -5.00
N ALA A 154 37.11 -21.50 -5.29
CA ALA A 154 38.22 -22.44 -5.40
C ALA A 154 38.50 -23.16 -4.07
N LEU A 155 38.49 -22.43 -2.96
CA LEU A 155 38.63 -23.00 -1.61
C LEU A 155 37.47 -23.94 -1.28
N SER A 156 36.22 -23.54 -1.56
CA SER A 156 35.05 -24.39 -1.35
C SER A 156 35.14 -25.69 -2.15
N ARG A 157 35.56 -25.60 -3.43
CA ARG A 157 35.78 -26.76 -4.28
C ARG A 157 36.87 -27.68 -3.72
N ALA A 158 37.98 -27.11 -3.25
CA ALA A 158 39.08 -27.89 -2.68
C ALA A 158 38.67 -28.62 -1.39
N VAL A 159 37.85 -27.99 -0.55
CA VAL A 159 37.27 -28.62 0.66
C VAL A 159 36.36 -29.77 0.25
N LEU A 160 35.41 -29.53 -0.67
CA LEU A 160 34.50 -30.57 -1.14
C LEU A 160 35.24 -31.77 -1.75
N LEU A 161 36.26 -31.52 -2.57
CA LEU A 161 37.05 -32.59 -3.19
C LEU A 161 37.74 -33.48 -2.15
N LYS A 162 38.16 -32.90 -1.01
CA LYS A 162 38.75 -33.64 0.11
C LYS A 162 37.71 -34.41 0.94
N SER A 163 36.43 -34.03 0.86
CA SER A 163 35.32 -34.68 1.57
C SER A 163 34.37 -35.47 0.66
N LEU A 164 34.78 -35.81 -0.58
CA LEU A 164 33.92 -36.52 -1.54
C LEU A 164 33.33 -37.82 -1.01
N SER A 165 34.09 -38.54 -0.17
CA SER A 165 33.63 -39.78 0.46
C SER A 165 32.37 -39.58 1.32
N GLU A 166 32.19 -38.40 1.91
CA GLU A 166 31.00 -38.04 2.69
C GLU A 166 29.75 -37.90 1.79
N HIS A 167 29.96 -37.71 0.48
CA HIS A 167 28.90 -37.54 -0.52
C HIS A 167 28.78 -38.73 -1.49
N GLU A 168 29.51 -39.84 -1.26
CA GLU A 168 29.61 -40.96 -2.21
C GLU A 168 28.24 -41.62 -2.48
N VAL A 169 27.33 -41.63 -1.50
CA VAL A 169 25.95 -42.14 -1.67
C VAL A 169 25.16 -41.31 -2.69
N MET A 170 25.39 -39.99 -2.77
CA MET A 170 24.75 -39.15 -3.77
C MET A 170 25.46 -39.28 -5.13
N LEU A 171 26.78 -39.35 -5.14
CA LEU A 171 27.58 -39.40 -6.38
C LEU A 171 27.52 -40.76 -7.08
N SER A 172 27.26 -41.84 -6.35
CA SER A 172 27.05 -43.19 -6.91
C SER A 172 25.72 -43.34 -7.66
N ARG A 173 24.79 -42.40 -7.48
CA ARG A 173 23.51 -42.33 -8.23
C ARG A 173 23.63 -41.62 -9.58
N CYS A 174 24.80 -41.04 -9.88
CA CYS A 174 25.06 -40.43 -11.19
C CYS A 174 25.35 -41.53 -12.22
N ASN A 175 24.64 -41.51 -13.34
CA ASN A 175 24.74 -42.52 -14.38
C ASN A 175 25.86 -42.24 -15.39
N SER A 176 26.50 -41.07 -15.30
CA SER A 176 27.60 -40.68 -16.17
C SER A 176 28.66 -39.82 -15.46
N PRO A 177 29.89 -39.77 -15.99
CA PRO A 177 30.92 -38.85 -15.52
C PRO A 177 30.50 -37.37 -15.59
N TYR A 178 29.73 -37.00 -16.62
CA TYR A 178 29.21 -35.65 -16.79
C TYR A 178 28.22 -35.28 -15.67
N GLU A 179 27.26 -36.16 -15.38
CA GLU A 179 26.32 -35.98 -14.26
C GLU A 179 27.05 -35.88 -12.93
N ARG A 180 28.07 -36.73 -12.72
CA ARG A 180 28.87 -36.69 -11.49
C ARG A 180 29.62 -35.36 -11.35
N GLN A 181 30.17 -34.82 -12.45
CA GLN A 181 30.85 -33.53 -12.43
C GLN A 181 29.88 -32.35 -12.18
N ALA A 182 28.69 -32.38 -12.79
CA ALA A 182 27.64 -31.40 -12.51
C ALA A 182 27.21 -31.46 -11.03
N LYS A 183 27.08 -32.66 -10.46
CA LYS A 183 26.73 -32.84 -9.05
C LYS A 183 27.81 -32.33 -8.11
N ILE A 184 29.08 -32.55 -8.42
CA ILE A 184 30.21 -31.98 -7.66
C ILE A 184 30.19 -30.45 -7.73
N HIS A 185 29.87 -29.87 -8.89
CA HIS A 185 29.75 -28.42 -9.06
C HIS A 185 28.60 -27.86 -8.20
N GLU A 186 27.43 -28.51 -8.20
CA GLU A 186 26.30 -28.15 -7.34
C GLU A 186 26.67 -28.21 -5.85
N LEU A 187 27.29 -29.31 -5.40
CA LEU A 187 27.74 -29.46 -4.02
C LEU A 187 28.78 -28.40 -3.61
N THR A 188 29.60 -27.93 -4.56
CA THR A 188 30.57 -26.85 -4.32
C THR A 188 29.85 -25.53 -4.02
N TRP A 189 28.81 -25.22 -4.79
CA TRP A 189 27.96 -24.04 -4.56
C TRP A 189 27.20 -24.13 -3.25
N ILE A 190 26.65 -25.29 -2.90
CA ILE A 190 25.97 -25.51 -1.62
C ILE A 190 26.95 -25.28 -0.46
N THR A 191 28.16 -25.85 -0.55
CA THR A 191 29.19 -25.69 0.50
C THR A 191 29.59 -24.23 0.69
N LEU A 192 29.78 -23.50 -0.42
CA LEU A 192 30.08 -22.07 -0.37
C LEU A 192 28.90 -21.28 0.21
N GLY A 193 27.69 -21.56 -0.26
CA GLY A 193 26.46 -20.90 0.20
C GLY A 193 26.25 -21.05 1.70
N GLN A 194 26.43 -22.26 2.26
CA GLN A 194 26.32 -22.49 3.70
C GLN A 194 27.37 -21.72 4.52
N LYS A 195 28.58 -21.53 3.98
CA LYS A 195 29.62 -20.73 4.65
C LYS A 195 29.29 -19.24 4.63
N LEU A 196 28.77 -18.73 3.51
CA LEU A 196 28.30 -17.36 3.39
C LEU A 196 27.08 -17.08 4.26
N GLU A 197 26.12 -18.01 4.32
CA GLU A 197 24.93 -17.91 5.18
C GLU A 197 25.33 -17.82 6.66
N LYS A 198 26.29 -18.66 7.10
CA LYS A 198 26.86 -18.56 8.46
C LYS A 198 27.63 -17.27 8.71
N LEU A 199 28.25 -16.70 7.68
CA LEU A 199 28.95 -15.42 7.80
C LEU A 199 27.96 -14.27 8.02
N PHE A 200 26.79 -14.33 7.38
CA PHE A 200 25.75 -13.33 7.56
C PHE A 200 25.01 -13.49 8.90
N ASP A 201 24.91 -14.72 9.42
CA ASP A 201 24.38 -15.02 10.77
C ASP A 201 23.00 -14.38 11.06
N GLY A 202 22.14 -14.29 10.05
CA GLY A 202 20.82 -13.68 10.16
C GLY A 202 20.80 -12.16 9.99
N ALA A 203 21.94 -11.48 9.91
CA ALA A 203 22.02 -10.04 9.70
C ALA A 203 21.40 -9.59 8.36
N GLU A 204 21.29 -10.49 7.39
CA GLU A 204 20.59 -10.25 6.13
C GLU A 204 19.09 -9.95 6.32
N LYS A 205 18.48 -10.43 7.42
CA LYS A 205 17.06 -10.20 7.72
C LYS A 205 16.77 -8.77 8.15
N ASP A 206 17.73 -8.14 8.82
CA ASP A 206 17.64 -6.75 9.28
C ASP A 206 18.15 -5.76 8.23
N THR A 207 18.74 -6.26 7.14
CA THR A 207 19.29 -5.44 6.07
C THR A 207 18.24 -5.25 4.96
N LEU A 208 17.69 -4.04 4.86
CA LEU A 208 16.76 -3.69 3.79
C LEU A 208 17.51 -3.35 2.51
N ALA A 209 17.09 -3.97 1.40
CA ALA A 209 17.56 -3.57 0.08
C ALA A 209 17.09 -2.13 -0.23
N PRO A 210 17.93 -1.30 -0.89
CA PRO A 210 17.51 0.03 -1.33
C PRO A 210 16.26 -0.04 -2.23
N THR A 211 15.34 0.89 -2.01
CA THR A 211 14.12 1.04 -2.81
C THR A 211 14.00 2.49 -3.28
N LEU A 212 13.54 2.67 -4.50
CA LEU A 212 13.42 3.95 -5.19
C LEU A 212 11.97 4.40 -5.31
N ALA A 213 11.06 3.44 -5.50
CA ALA A 213 9.64 3.66 -5.62
C ALA A 213 8.87 2.85 -4.58
N THR A 214 7.84 3.45 -3.98
CA THR A 214 6.94 2.78 -3.04
C THR A 214 5.52 3.20 -3.33
N MET A 215 4.58 2.26 -3.18
CA MET A 215 3.15 2.57 -3.28
C MET A 215 2.76 3.48 -2.13
N PRO A 216 2.04 4.58 -2.39
CA PRO A 216 1.40 5.33 -1.31
C PRO A 216 0.39 4.44 -0.56
N PRO A 217 0.30 4.59 0.77
CA PRO A 217 -0.68 3.86 1.55
C PRO A 217 -2.10 4.25 1.12
N ALA A 218 -3.02 3.30 1.21
CA ALA A 218 -4.43 3.60 0.98
C ALA A 218 -4.98 4.45 2.13
N VAL A 219 -5.88 5.40 1.82
CA VAL A 219 -6.56 6.22 2.84
C VAL A 219 -7.74 5.47 3.45
N GLN A 220 -8.27 5.99 4.57
CA GLN A 220 -9.38 5.34 5.26
C GLN A 220 -10.61 5.25 4.35
N LYS A 221 -11.25 4.06 4.31
CA LYS A 221 -12.40 3.75 3.44
C LYS A 221 -12.11 3.83 1.94
N GLU A 222 -10.86 3.86 1.53
CA GLU A 222 -10.49 3.62 0.13
C GLU A 222 -10.67 2.13 -0.19
N ALA A 223 -11.23 1.83 -1.37
CA ALA A 223 -11.25 0.48 -1.91
C ALA A 223 -9.84 0.13 -2.43
N VAL A 224 -9.15 -0.78 -1.74
CA VAL A 224 -7.84 -1.27 -2.19
C VAL A 224 -8.05 -2.18 -3.41
N VAL A 225 -7.88 -1.61 -4.59
CA VAL A 225 -7.97 -2.30 -5.87
C VAL A 225 -6.57 -2.54 -6.40
N ASP A 226 -6.23 -3.82 -6.54
CA ASP A 226 -4.92 -4.34 -6.93
C ASP A 226 -4.98 -5.12 -8.26
N ASN A 227 -6.17 -5.35 -8.81
CA ASN A 227 -6.35 -6.00 -10.10
C ASN A 227 -7.64 -5.54 -10.81
N PHE A 228 -7.74 -5.86 -12.10
CA PHE A 228 -8.89 -5.48 -12.92
C PHE A 228 -10.22 -6.09 -12.45
N ALA A 229 -10.21 -7.33 -11.96
CA ALA A 229 -11.43 -7.97 -11.47
C ALA A 229 -11.99 -7.25 -10.23
N ALA A 230 -11.12 -6.84 -9.31
CA ALA A 230 -11.48 -6.02 -8.16
C ALA A 230 -12.04 -4.66 -8.59
N LEU A 231 -11.46 -4.02 -9.61
CA LEU A 231 -11.98 -2.76 -10.16
C LEU A 231 -13.40 -2.94 -10.74
N GLN A 232 -13.62 -3.99 -11.52
CA GLN A 232 -14.94 -4.28 -12.09
C GLN A 232 -15.98 -4.57 -11.02
N LYS A 233 -15.58 -5.30 -9.97
CA LYS A 233 -16.44 -5.54 -8.81
C LYS A 233 -16.83 -4.22 -8.14
N LEU A 234 -15.87 -3.33 -7.89
CA LEU A 234 -16.13 -2.01 -7.31
C LEU A 234 -17.11 -1.21 -8.16
N LYS A 235 -16.86 -1.09 -9.48
CA LYS A 235 -17.75 -0.36 -10.40
C LYS A 235 -19.19 -0.88 -10.35
N ARG A 236 -19.39 -2.20 -10.28
CA ARG A 236 -20.72 -2.81 -10.17
C ARG A 236 -21.39 -2.49 -8.83
N THR A 237 -20.66 -2.59 -7.72
CA THR A 237 -21.19 -2.29 -6.39
C THR A 237 -21.58 -0.82 -6.25
N THR A 238 -20.73 0.09 -6.74
CA THR A 238 -20.97 1.53 -6.70
C THR A 238 -22.12 1.96 -7.61
N ALA A 239 -22.34 1.28 -8.75
CA ALA A 239 -23.48 1.56 -9.62
C ALA A 239 -24.83 1.07 -9.05
N ALA A 240 -24.80 0.13 -8.09
CA ALA A 240 -25.98 -0.42 -7.43
C ALA A 240 -26.34 0.32 -6.12
N SER A 241 -25.54 1.30 -5.70
CA SER A 241 -25.70 2.10 -4.47
C SER A 241 -26.17 3.51 -4.80
#